data_AF-A0A367INL8-F1
#
_entry.id   AF-A0A367INL8-F1
#
_cell.length_a   1.000
_cell.length_b   1.000
_cell.length_c   1.000
_cell.angle_alpha   90.00
_cell.angle_beta   90.00
_cell.angle_gamma   90.00
#
_symmetry.space_group_name_H-M   'P 1'
#
loop_
_entity.id
_entity.type
_entity.pdbx_description
1 polymer ?
#
loop_
_entity_poly.entity_id
_entity_poly.type
_entity_poly.pdbx_seq_one_letter_code
_entity_poly.pdbx_strand_id
1 'polypeptide(L)'
;MNPSANPPMRKRDRLRSFATATTHVIKQEISKYYQPNLVPSRSMGSVPRTDTQDIDDILSTTSVDTVQAQCLIFPTYACQDDHGWKIHLCGWTFAKPSSGRLDRFLLAAGRTYGGFAKDSQEDFHFSSLLNQFRCQTIRMLNLKLNIPLLKEKLNDILINSGSTGRFEQEVIVDREWIKDSRQGLNVEAWLDDNQTCFTGFVDLIEPSGISVISDIDDTIKVTDVLDGRDAILQNTFFRTARE
;
A
#
# COMPACT_ATOMS: atom_id res chain seq x y z
N MET A 1 13.17 -60.49 2.55
CA MET A 1 12.76 -59.52 1.50
C MET A 1 12.04 -58.37 2.21
N ASN A 2 12.67 -57.20 2.34
CA ASN A 2 12.05 -55.99 2.88
C ASN A 2 11.74 -55.03 1.72
N PRO A 3 10.56 -54.39 1.68
CA PRO A 3 10.18 -53.54 0.56
C PRO A 3 10.82 -52.15 0.64
N SER A 4 11.35 -51.73 -0.51
CA SER A 4 11.70 -50.39 -1.01
C SER A 4 11.75 -49.20 -0.03
N ALA A 5 12.97 -48.74 0.26
CA ALA A 5 13.21 -47.36 0.68
C ALA A 5 13.05 -46.42 -0.53
N ASN A 6 12.17 -45.41 -0.42
CA ASN A 6 12.02 -44.37 -1.44
C ASN A 6 13.35 -43.59 -1.59
N PRO A 7 13.79 -43.27 -2.82
CA PRO A 7 15.02 -42.52 -3.02
C PRO A 7 14.92 -41.11 -2.44
N PRO A 8 16.04 -40.54 -1.94
CA PRO A 8 16.04 -39.21 -1.34
C PRO A 8 15.68 -38.14 -2.37
N MET A 9 14.57 -37.42 -2.12
CA MET A 9 14.12 -36.31 -2.96
C MET A 9 15.21 -35.25 -3.11
N ARG A 10 15.53 -34.88 -4.37
CA ARG A 10 16.49 -33.81 -4.68
C ARG A 10 15.94 -32.46 -4.19
N LYS A 11 16.82 -31.56 -3.76
CA LYS A 11 16.45 -30.22 -3.23
C LYS A 11 15.52 -29.44 -4.18
N ARG A 12 15.73 -29.56 -5.49
CA ARG A 12 14.88 -28.95 -6.53
C ARG A 12 13.45 -29.50 -6.55
N ASP A 13 13.26 -30.77 -6.25
CA ASP A 13 11.94 -31.40 -6.20
C ASP A 13 11.18 -31.04 -4.92
N ARG A 14 11.90 -30.79 -3.82
CA ARG A 14 11.33 -30.22 -2.58
C ARG A 14 10.86 -28.77 -2.78
N LEU A 15 11.62 -27.98 -3.53
CA LEU A 15 11.23 -26.61 -3.90
C LEU A 15 10.00 -26.60 -4.80
N ARG A 16 9.93 -27.49 -5.79
CA ARG A 16 8.72 -27.64 -6.63
C ARG A 16 7.53 -28.15 -5.84
N SER A 17 7.69 -29.15 -4.96
CA SER A 17 6.59 -29.67 -4.15
C SER A 17 6.08 -28.62 -3.15
N PHE A 18 6.99 -27.85 -2.55
CA PHE A 18 6.64 -26.73 -1.69
C PHE A 18 5.89 -25.66 -2.48
N ALA A 19 6.43 -25.18 -3.61
CA ALA A 19 5.76 -24.19 -4.46
C ALA A 19 4.38 -24.67 -4.96
N THR A 20 4.21 -25.97 -5.26
CA THR A 20 2.93 -26.54 -5.72
C THR A 20 1.91 -26.62 -4.58
N ALA A 21 2.33 -27.06 -3.39
CA ALA A 21 1.49 -27.07 -2.19
C ALA A 21 1.11 -25.64 -1.76
N THR A 22 2.06 -24.70 -1.81
CA THR A 22 1.88 -23.28 -1.52
C THR A 22 0.97 -22.61 -2.54
N THR A 23 1.05 -22.97 -3.83
CA THR A 23 0.11 -22.50 -4.86
C THR A 23 -1.31 -22.99 -4.58
N HIS A 24 -1.47 -24.20 -4.05
CA HIS A 24 -2.80 -24.70 -3.67
C HIS A 24 -3.37 -23.97 -2.45
N VAL A 25 -2.57 -23.72 -1.42
CA VAL A 25 -2.99 -22.96 -0.24
C VAL A 25 -3.31 -21.50 -0.61
N ILE A 26 -2.46 -20.86 -1.43
CA ILE A 26 -2.70 -19.49 -1.92
C ILE A 26 -3.93 -19.45 -2.84
N LYS A 27 -4.12 -20.41 -3.75
CA LYS A 27 -5.35 -20.48 -4.57
C LYS A 27 -6.58 -20.71 -3.73
N GLN A 28 -6.52 -21.56 -2.71
CA GLN A 28 -7.63 -21.79 -1.78
C GLN A 28 -7.96 -20.52 -1.01
N GLU A 29 -6.97 -19.80 -0.49
CA GLU A 29 -7.21 -18.53 0.20
C GLU A 29 -7.70 -17.44 -0.76
N ILE A 30 -7.06 -17.24 -1.92
CA ILE A 30 -7.50 -16.25 -2.92
C ILE A 30 -8.91 -16.56 -3.46
N SER A 31 -9.27 -17.83 -3.63
CA SER A 31 -10.60 -18.24 -4.11
C SER A 31 -11.73 -17.89 -3.14
N LYS A 32 -11.46 -17.73 -1.84
CA LYS A 32 -12.45 -17.24 -0.87
C LYS A 32 -12.85 -15.78 -1.13
N TYR A 33 -12.00 -15.02 -1.82
CA TYR A 33 -12.22 -13.60 -2.11
C TYR A 33 -12.80 -13.33 -3.51
N TYR A 34 -12.89 -14.35 -4.38
CA TYR A 34 -13.39 -14.25 -5.76
C TYR A 34 -14.60 -15.17 -5.98
N GLN A 35 -15.74 -14.86 -5.36
CA GLN A 35 -17.03 -15.34 -5.86
C GLN A 35 -17.80 -14.16 -6.49
N PRO A 36 -18.13 -14.22 -7.79
CA PRO A 36 -18.99 -13.22 -8.42
C PRO A 36 -20.43 -13.44 -7.94
N ASN A 37 -21.03 -12.40 -7.36
CA ASN A 37 -22.42 -12.37 -6.90
C ASN A 37 -23.39 -12.91 -7.95
N LEU A 38 -23.93 -14.12 -7.72
CA LEU A 38 -25.23 -14.52 -8.26
C LEU A 38 -26.27 -14.16 -7.21
N VAL A 39 -27.09 -13.15 -7.52
CA VAL A 39 -28.22 -12.73 -6.69
C VAL A 39 -29.30 -13.83 -6.69
N PRO A 40 -29.89 -14.14 -5.52
CA PRO A 40 -31.35 -14.22 -5.50
C PRO A 40 -31.99 -13.48 -4.33
N SER A 41 -33.05 -12.75 -4.68
CA SER A 41 -34.31 -12.49 -3.95
C SER A 41 -34.30 -12.39 -2.42
N ARG A 42 -34.79 -11.23 -1.95
CA ARG A 42 -35.20 -10.95 -0.57
C ARG A 42 -36.16 -12.02 0.00
N SER A 43 -35.83 -12.55 1.17
CA SER A 43 -36.80 -12.98 2.18
C SER A 43 -36.23 -12.68 3.57
N MET A 44 -37.01 -12.02 4.41
CA MET A 44 -36.67 -11.75 5.81
C MET A 44 -36.53 -13.07 6.60
N GLY A 45 -35.37 -13.26 7.20
CA GLY A 45 -35.07 -14.34 8.13
C GLY A 45 -33.69 -14.10 8.73
N SER A 46 -33.60 -13.97 10.04
CA SER A 46 -32.36 -13.81 10.79
C SER A 46 -31.43 -15.01 10.57
N VAL A 47 -30.29 -14.79 9.91
CA VAL A 47 -29.18 -15.75 9.79
C VAL A 47 -27.96 -15.14 10.49
N PRO A 48 -27.22 -15.89 11.31
CA PRO A 48 -26.04 -15.36 12.00
C PRO A 48 -24.94 -15.05 10.99
N ARG A 49 -24.30 -13.88 11.13
CA ARG A 49 -23.12 -13.47 10.38
C ARG A 49 -21.89 -14.22 10.92
N THR A 50 -21.55 -15.38 10.37
CA THR A 50 -20.40 -16.19 10.83
C THR A 50 -19.08 -15.89 10.09
N ASP A 51 -19.10 -15.37 8.86
CA ASP A 51 -17.86 -15.40 8.04
C ASP A 51 -16.87 -14.24 8.32
N THR A 52 -17.29 -13.18 9.01
CA THR A 52 -16.37 -12.12 9.48
C THR A 52 -15.85 -12.37 10.89
N GLN A 53 -16.54 -13.19 11.70
CA GLN A 53 -16.13 -13.49 13.08
C GLN A 53 -14.94 -14.45 13.12
N ASP A 54 -14.85 -15.40 12.17
CA ASP A 54 -13.71 -16.32 12.07
C ASP A 54 -12.38 -15.63 11.74
N ILE A 55 -12.43 -14.45 11.10
CA ILE A 55 -11.25 -13.62 10.83
C ILE A 55 -10.76 -12.94 12.12
N ASP A 56 -11.70 -12.38 12.90
CA ASP A 56 -11.38 -11.71 14.17
C ASP A 56 -10.84 -12.71 15.21
N ASP A 57 -11.34 -13.95 15.23
CA ASP A 57 -10.90 -14.98 16.18
C ASP A 57 -9.51 -15.58 15.87
N ILE A 58 -9.06 -15.53 14.62
CA ILE A 58 -7.68 -15.90 14.26
C ILE A 58 -6.70 -14.74 14.54
N LEU A 59 -7.17 -13.49 14.49
CA LEU A 59 -6.41 -12.28 14.79
C LEU A 59 -6.31 -11.97 16.30
N SER A 60 -7.26 -12.46 17.10
CA SER A 60 -7.37 -12.14 18.54
C SER A 60 -6.37 -12.88 19.45
N THR A 61 -5.62 -13.86 18.94
CA THR A 61 -4.61 -14.59 19.72
C THR A 61 -3.18 -14.03 19.62
N THR A 62 -3.06 -12.77 19.25
CA THR A 62 -1.81 -12.00 19.25
C THR A 62 -1.89 -10.89 20.29
N SER A 63 -0.75 -10.56 20.90
CA SER A 63 -0.60 -9.38 21.76
C SER A 63 -1.32 -8.18 21.15
N VAL A 64 -1.87 -7.29 22.00
CA VAL A 64 -2.50 -6.03 21.59
C VAL A 64 -1.40 -5.12 20.99
N ASP A 65 -0.95 -5.47 19.79
CA ASP A 65 -0.15 -4.61 18.94
C ASP A 65 -1.11 -3.50 18.52
N THR A 66 -0.99 -2.33 19.14
CA THR A 66 -1.79 -1.16 18.81
C THR A 66 -1.63 -0.88 17.33
N VAL A 67 -2.71 -0.99 16.57
CA VAL A 67 -2.75 -0.70 15.14
C VAL A 67 -2.39 0.78 14.97
N GLN A 68 -1.14 1.06 14.61
CA GLN A 68 -0.67 2.42 14.43
C GLN A 68 -1.16 2.93 13.07
N ALA A 69 -2.08 3.89 13.10
CA ALA A 69 -2.57 4.53 11.90
C ALA A 69 -1.44 5.32 11.21
N GLN A 70 -1.45 5.26 9.88
CA GLN A 70 -0.54 5.96 8.98
C GLN A 70 -1.35 6.72 7.94
N CYS A 71 -0.79 7.81 7.43
CA CYS A 71 -1.33 8.53 6.28
C CYS A 71 -0.23 8.67 5.21
N LEU A 72 -0.59 8.41 3.97
CA LEU A 72 0.22 8.73 2.80
C LEU A 72 -0.53 9.81 2.02
N ILE A 73 0.11 10.97 1.85
CA ILE A 73 -0.34 12.00 0.90
C ILE A 73 0.28 11.65 -0.44
N PHE A 74 -0.54 11.53 -1.48
CA PHE A 74 -0.03 11.25 -2.81
C PHE A 74 0.64 12.51 -3.40
N PRO A 75 1.77 12.36 -4.12
CA PRO A 75 2.27 13.42 -4.97
C PRO A 75 1.18 13.86 -5.94
N THR A 76 0.91 15.16 -5.95
CA THR A 76 -0.17 15.77 -6.72
C THR A 76 0.32 17.11 -7.25
N TYR A 77 -0.53 17.82 -7.98
CA TYR A 77 -0.22 19.12 -8.53
C TYR A 77 -1.28 20.15 -8.15
N ALA A 78 -0.89 21.42 -8.21
CA ALA A 78 -1.81 22.54 -8.28
C ALA A 78 -1.64 23.23 -9.62
N CYS A 79 -2.75 23.67 -10.20
CA CYS A 79 -2.75 24.47 -11.41
C CYS A 79 -3.41 25.83 -11.12
N GLN A 80 -3.01 26.84 -11.89
CA GLN A 80 -3.59 28.16 -11.77
C GLN A 80 -4.66 28.37 -12.86
N ASP A 81 -5.82 28.89 -12.45
CA ASP A 81 -6.92 29.32 -13.32
C ASP A 81 -7.33 30.79 -13.05
N ASP A 82 -8.48 31.21 -13.58
CA ASP A 82 -9.01 32.56 -13.37
C ASP A 82 -9.38 32.85 -11.91
N HIS A 83 -9.66 31.83 -11.11
CA HIS A 83 -10.10 31.90 -9.72
C HIS A 83 -8.95 31.79 -8.71
N GLY A 84 -7.78 31.30 -9.12
CA GLY A 84 -6.58 31.25 -8.29
C GLY A 84 -5.78 29.97 -8.51
N TRP A 85 -5.09 29.52 -7.47
CA TRP A 85 -4.44 28.22 -7.46
C TRP A 85 -5.42 27.16 -6.99
N LYS A 86 -5.72 26.20 -7.87
CA LYS A 86 -6.49 25.00 -7.56
C LYS A 86 -5.54 23.90 -7.13
N ILE A 87 -5.54 23.59 -5.83
CA ILE A 87 -4.67 22.61 -5.19
C ILE A 87 -5.45 21.29 -5.04
N HIS A 88 -4.92 20.20 -5.59
CA HIS A 88 -5.47 18.86 -5.42
C HIS A 88 -4.79 18.16 -4.26
N LEU A 89 -5.55 17.74 -3.25
CA LEU A 89 -5.05 17.01 -2.09
C LEU A 89 -5.64 15.61 -2.09
N CYS A 90 -4.80 14.59 -2.27
CA CYS A 90 -5.23 13.20 -2.31
C CYS A 90 -4.36 12.36 -1.37
N GLY A 91 -4.93 11.32 -0.79
CA GLY A 91 -4.17 10.43 0.06
C GLY A 91 -4.91 9.17 0.49
N TRP A 92 -4.23 8.40 1.32
CA TRP A 92 -4.67 7.10 1.80
C TRP A 92 -4.25 6.87 3.25
N THR A 93 -5.19 6.42 4.07
CA THR A 93 -4.96 6.02 5.47
C THR A 93 -4.87 4.51 5.60
N PHE A 94 -3.85 4.05 6.31
CA PHE A 94 -3.55 2.62 6.42
C PHE A 94 -2.85 2.28 7.74
N ALA A 95 -2.79 0.99 8.06
CA ALA A 95 -1.98 0.43 9.13
C ALA A 95 -0.79 -0.30 8.52
N LYS A 96 0.37 -0.20 9.18
CA LYS A 96 1.48 -1.11 8.88
C LYS A 96 1.07 -2.56 9.23
N PRO A 97 1.59 -3.56 8.52
CA PRO A 97 1.32 -4.95 8.84
C PRO A 97 1.74 -5.27 10.28
N SER A 98 0.97 -6.11 10.97
CA SER A 98 1.32 -6.59 12.30
C SER A 98 2.37 -7.71 12.22
N SER A 99 2.83 -8.19 13.38
CA SER A 99 3.79 -9.31 13.47
C SER A 99 3.09 -10.69 13.51
N GLY A 100 1.94 -10.81 12.83
CA GLY A 100 1.11 -12.01 12.82
C GLY A 100 1.82 -13.27 12.33
N ARG A 101 1.20 -14.44 12.50
CA ARG A 101 1.76 -15.71 12.01
C ARG A 101 1.84 -15.76 10.49
N LEU A 102 0.79 -15.26 9.81
CA LEU A 102 0.75 -15.15 8.35
C LEU A 102 1.86 -14.21 7.83
N ASP A 103 2.04 -13.08 8.50
CA ASP A 103 3.05 -12.07 8.18
C ASP A 103 4.46 -12.62 8.25
N ARG A 104 4.77 -13.31 9.36
CA ARG A 104 6.06 -14.00 9.54
C ARG A 104 6.28 -15.09 8.51
N PHE A 105 5.22 -15.82 8.14
CA PHE A 105 5.30 -16.84 7.09
C PHE A 105 5.59 -16.24 5.72
N LEU A 106 4.86 -15.18 5.31
CA LEU A 106 5.07 -14.52 4.01
C LEU A 106 6.48 -13.96 3.88
N LEU A 107 6.98 -13.30 4.93
CA LEU A 107 8.36 -12.81 4.97
C LEU A 107 9.37 -13.96 4.86
N ALA A 108 9.17 -15.07 5.60
CA ALA A 108 10.06 -16.22 5.54
C ALA A 108 10.04 -16.91 4.16
N ALA A 109 8.88 -17.03 3.52
CA ALA A 109 8.73 -17.60 2.20
C ALA A 109 9.42 -16.74 1.14
N GLY A 110 9.19 -15.43 1.16
CA GLY A 110 9.83 -14.49 0.24
C GLY A 110 11.35 -14.44 0.39
N ARG A 111 11.85 -14.39 1.63
CA ARG A 111 13.29 -14.50 1.94
C ARG A 111 13.91 -15.78 1.38
N THR A 112 13.21 -16.90 1.51
CA THR A 112 13.67 -18.20 0.99
C THR A 112 13.69 -18.21 -0.54
N TYR A 113 12.70 -17.61 -1.18
CA TYR A 113 12.62 -17.52 -2.64
C TYR A 113 13.69 -16.58 -3.22
N GLY A 114 13.91 -15.43 -2.59
CA GLY A 114 14.97 -14.47 -2.96
C GLY A 114 16.39 -14.95 -2.62
N GLY A 115 16.53 -15.98 -1.77
CA GLY A 115 17.82 -16.54 -1.38
C GLY A 115 18.59 -15.67 -0.37
N PHE A 116 17.90 -14.83 0.40
CA PHE A 116 18.55 -13.90 1.32
C PHE A 116 18.88 -14.52 2.68
N ALA A 117 20.02 -14.10 3.24
CA ALA A 117 20.32 -14.35 4.63
C ALA A 117 19.34 -13.57 5.51
N LYS A 118 18.94 -14.16 6.64
CA LYS A 118 18.09 -13.48 7.61
C LYS A 118 18.80 -12.23 8.13
N ASP A 119 18.08 -11.13 8.27
CA ASP A 119 18.58 -9.86 8.79
C ASP A 119 19.70 -9.24 7.92
N SER A 120 19.77 -9.63 6.64
CA SER A 120 20.63 -9.00 5.63
C SER A 120 20.03 -7.71 5.09
N GLN A 121 20.83 -6.86 4.45
CA GLN A 121 20.35 -5.63 3.82
C GLN A 121 19.27 -5.92 2.77
N GLU A 122 19.42 -7.01 2.02
CA GLU A 122 18.48 -7.48 1.03
C GLU A 122 17.16 -7.96 1.67
N ASP A 123 17.23 -8.66 2.81
CA ASP A 123 16.07 -9.08 3.59
C ASP A 123 15.29 -7.88 4.15
N PHE A 124 16.00 -6.85 4.63
CA PHE A 124 15.39 -5.59 5.08
C PHE A 124 14.75 -4.83 3.92
N HIS A 125 15.42 -4.74 2.77
CA HIS A 125 14.90 -4.08 1.58
C HIS A 125 13.63 -4.77 1.08
N PHE A 126 13.67 -6.09 0.94
CA PHE A 126 12.53 -6.92 0.58
C PHE A 126 11.36 -6.73 1.55
N SER A 127 11.64 -6.84 2.85
CA SER A 127 10.62 -6.68 3.89
C SER A 127 9.97 -5.30 3.84
N SER A 128 10.77 -4.25 3.63
CA SER A 128 10.28 -2.87 3.48
C SER A 128 9.30 -2.74 2.31
N LEU A 129 9.68 -3.23 1.12
CA LEU A 129 8.84 -3.20 -0.07
C LEU A 129 7.57 -4.04 0.11
N LEU A 130 7.70 -5.28 0.57
CA LEU A 130 6.55 -6.18 0.75
C LEU A 130 5.57 -5.62 1.79
N ASN A 131 6.06 -4.94 2.83
CA ASN A 131 5.19 -4.34 3.84
C ASN A 131 4.25 -3.29 3.24
N GLN A 132 4.65 -2.56 2.18
CA GLN A 132 3.77 -1.59 1.50
C GLN A 132 2.56 -2.28 0.86
N PHE A 133 2.73 -3.50 0.33
CA PHE A 133 1.64 -4.30 -0.26
C PHE A 133 0.75 -4.98 0.79
N ARG A 134 1.26 -5.13 2.02
CA ARG A 134 0.57 -5.80 3.13
C ARG A 134 -0.15 -4.83 4.05
N CYS A 135 -0.04 -3.52 3.80
CA CYS A 135 -0.73 -2.50 4.56
C CYS A 135 -2.26 -2.73 4.53
N GLN A 136 -2.89 -2.55 5.68
CA GLN A 136 -4.34 -2.65 5.81
C GLN A 136 -4.95 -1.27 5.71
N THR A 137 -5.95 -1.10 4.86
CA THR A 137 -6.67 0.19 4.75
C THR A 137 -7.39 0.48 6.07
N ILE A 138 -7.14 1.68 6.63
CA ILE A 138 -7.92 2.22 7.75
C ILE A 138 -8.96 3.16 7.16
N ARG A 139 -10.21 3.02 7.59
CA ARG A 139 -11.37 3.75 7.05
C ARG A 139 -11.91 4.71 8.08
N MET A 140 -12.68 5.69 7.63
CA MET A 140 -13.43 6.64 8.47
C MET A 140 -12.57 7.45 9.44
N LEU A 141 -11.27 7.56 9.16
CA LEU A 141 -10.33 8.32 9.97
C LEU A 141 -10.41 9.80 9.60
N ASN A 142 -10.54 10.67 10.59
CA ASN A 142 -10.49 12.12 10.40
C ASN A 142 -9.04 12.59 10.38
N LEU A 143 -8.75 13.50 9.45
CA LEU A 143 -7.45 14.12 9.31
C LEU A 143 -7.62 15.63 9.29
N LYS A 144 -6.59 16.30 9.78
CA LYS A 144 -6.41 17.73 9.67
C LYS A 144 -5.23 17.99 8.74
N LEU A 145 -5.51 18.51 7.54
CA LEU A 145 -4.48 18.88 6.59
C LEU A 145 -4.12 20.36 6.77
N ASN A 146 -2.83 20.67 6.68
CA ASN A 146 -2.34 22.03 6.62
C ASN A 146 -1.35 22.19 5.46
N ILE A 147 -1.20 23.43 5.01
CA ILE A 147 -0.18 23.83 4.03
C ILE A 147 0.65 24.90 4.74
N PRO A 148 1.85 24.58 5.29
CA PRO A 148 2.57 25.49 6.18
C PRO A 148 2.84 26.87 5.58
N LEU A 149 3.11 26.93 4.27
CA LEU A 149 3.31 28.19 3.54
C LEU A 149 2.07 29.10 3.54
N LEU A 150 0.88 28.53 3.66
CA LEU A 150 -0.40 29.23 3.58
C LEU A 150 -1.11 29.33 4.93
N LYS A 151 -0.50 28.87 6.02
CA LYS A 151 -1.15 28.70 7.34
C LYS A 151 -1.74 29.98 7.94
N GLU A 152 -1.18 31.15 7.61
CA GLU A 152 -1.70 32.44 8.08
C GLU A 152 -2.99 32.87 7.34
N LYS A 153 -3.24 32.31 6.15
CA LYS A 153 -4.32 32.72 5.24
C LYS A 153 -5.35 31.63 4.99
N LEU A 154 -4.95 30.38 5.14
CA LEU A 154 -5.76 29.18 4.92
C LEU A 154 -5.93 28.45 6.25
N ASN A 155 -7.19 28.27 6.65
CA ASN A 155 -7.52 27.45 7.81
C ASN A 155 -7.16 25.99 7.57
N ASP A 156 -6.98 25.25 8.67
CA ASP A 156 -6.82 23.79 8.61
C ASP A 156 -7.99 23.14 7.85
N ILE A 157 -7.65 22.22 6.95
CA ILE A 157 -8.61 21.51 6.10
C ILE A 157 -8.96 20.21 6.79
N LEU A 158 -10.21 20.09 7.26
CA LEU A 158 -10.71 18.89 7.93
C LEU A 158 -11.29 17.92 6.91
N ILE A 159 -10.80 16.70 6.88
CA ILE A 159 -11.25 15.65 5.95
C ILE A 159 -11.51 14.33 6.67
N ASN A 160 -12.29 13.46 6.03
CA ASN A 160 -12.46 12.08 6.46
C ASN A 160 -12.06 11.13 5.31
N SER A 161 -11.30 10.09 5.63
CA SER A 161 -10.82 9.09 4.66
C SER A 161 -11.92 8.15 4.11
N GLY A 162 -13.16 8.28 4.59
CA GLY A 162 -14.32 7.59 4.05
C GLY A 162 -14.25 6.06 4.15
N SER A 163 -15.13 5.39 3.42
CA SER A 163 -15.27 3.93 3.42
C SER A 163 -14.14 3.21 2.68
N THR A 164 -13.36 3.91 1.86
CA THR A 164 -12.24 3.35 1.10
C THR A 164 -10.89 3.61 1.77
N GLY A 165 -10.87 4.39 2.86
CA GLY A 165 -9.64 4.90 3.47
C GLY A 165 -8.88 5.88 2.58
N ARG A 166 -9.43 6.28 1.43
CA ARG A 166 -8.84 7.26 0.52
C ARG A 166 -9.63 8.56 0.61
N PHE A 167 -8.94 9.66 0.48
CA PHE A 167 -9.53 10.99 0.41
C PHE A 167 -9.04 11.75 -0.81
N GLU A 168 -9.88 12.67 -1.24
CA GLU A 168 -9.60 13.64 -2.29
C GLU A 168 -10.31 14.93 -1.91
N GLN A 169 -9.58 16.04 -1.93
CA GLN A 169 -10.07 17.36 -1.59
C GLN A 169 -9.43 18.40 -2.50
N GLU A 170 -10.23 19.27 -3.08
CA GLU A 170 -9.76 20.43 -3.82
C GLU A 170 -9.83 21.67 -2.95
N VAL A 171 -8.79 22.50 -3.00
CA VAL A 171 -8.72 23.78 -2.29
C VAL A 171 -8.33 24.86 -3.28
N ILE A 172 -9.11 25.92 -3.34
CA ILE A 172 -8.79 27.09 -4.17
C ILE A 172 -8.23 28.18 -3.27
N VAL A 173 -7.05 28.68 -3.60
CA VAL A 173 -6.40 29.78 -2.89
C VAL A 173 -6.08 30.93 -3.84
N ASP A 174 -5.99 32.14 -3.31
CA ASP A 174 -5.71 33.32 -4.11
C ASP A 174 -4.33 33.22 -4.78
N ARG A 175 -4.25 33.70 -6.02
CA ARG A 175 -3.04 33.74 -6.84
C ARG A 175 -1.88 34.43 -6.14
N GLU A 176 -2.14 35.49 -5.38
CA GLU A 176 -1.12 36.29 -4.70
C GLU A 176 -0.56 35.61 -3.45
N TRP A 177 -1.17 34.53 -2.97
CA TRP A 177 -0.71 33.82 -1.79
C TRP A 177 0.53 32.98 -2.07
N ILE A 178 0.75 32.59 -3.33
CA ILE A 178 1.89 31.79 -3.79
C ILE A 178 2.72 32.65 -4.74
N LYS A 179 3.91 33.06 -4.30
CA LYS A 179 4.78 33.98 -5.06
C LYS A 179 5.82 33.31 -5.94
N ASP A 180 6.23 32.09 -5.58
CA ASP A 180 7.25 31.33 -6.29
C ASP A 180 6.77 29.89 -6.46
N SER A 181 6.38 29.54 -7.69
CA SER A 181 5.92 28.20 -8.05
C SER A 181 7.04 27.16 -8.10
N ARG A 182 8.30 27.57 -8.10
CA ARG A 182 9.43 26.63 -8.25
C ARG A 182 9.68 25.76 -7.02
N GLN A 183 9.13 26.13 -5.87
CA GLN A 183 9.41 25.45 -4.60
C GLN A 183 8.36 24.38 -4.24
N GLY A 184 7.25 24.31 -4.99
CA GLY A 184 6.08 23.49 -4.65
C GLY A 184 5.50 23.78 -3.27
N LEU A 185 4.54 22.97 -2.84
CA LEU A 185 3.90 23.11 -1.52
C LEU A 185 4.08 21.83 -0.70
N ASN A 186 4.61 21.98 0.51
CA ASN A 186 4.51 20.92 1.51
C ASN A 186 3.09 20.87 2.09
N VAL A 187 2.58 19.66 2.30
CA VAL A 187 1.30 19.40 2.96
C VAL A 187 1.57 18.55 4.18
N GLU A 188 1.01 18.92 5.33
CA GLU A 188 1.06 18.10 6.53
C GLU A 188 -0.32 17.53 6.83
N ALA A 189 -0.41 16.22 7.02
CA ALA A 189 -1.58 15.53 7.52
C ALA A 189 -1.38 15.14 8.99
N TRP A 190 -2.27 15.63 9.85
CA TRP A 190 -2.31 15.32 11.27
C TRP A 190 -3.50 14.40 11.55
N LEU A 191 -3.26 13.34 12.32
CA LEU A 191 -4.35 12.55 12.92
C LEU A 191 -5.03 13.35 14.04
N ASP A 192 -6.25 12.97 14.44
CA ASP A 192 -7.01 13.61 15.52
C ASP A 192 -6.24 13.75 16.85
N ASP A 193 -5.24 12.88 17.07
CA ASP A 193 -4.37 12.95 18.26
C ASP A 193 -3.36 14.11 18.24
N ASN A 194 -3.18 14.79 17.09
CA ASN A 194 -2.15 15.81 16.82
C ASN A 194 -0.72 15.37 17.22
N GLN A 195 -0.46 14.08 17.44
CA GLN A 195 0.85 13.56 17.80
C GLN A 195 1.58 13.04 16.57
N THR A 196 0.84 12.55 15.58
CA THR A 196 1.42 11.98 14.37
C THR A 196 1.18 12.88 13.17
N CYS A 197 2.28 13.33 12.56
CA CYS A 197 2.29 14.15 11.35
C CYS A 197 2.91 13.38 10.18
N PHE A 198 2.26 13.47 9.03
CA PHE A 198 2.73 12.90 7.76
C PHE A 198 2.87 14.02 6.74
N THR A 199 3.94 14.01 5.95
CA THR A 199 4.19 15.03 4.95
C THR A 199 3.96 14.52 3.54
N GLY A 200 3.50 15.41 2.68
CA GLY A 200 3.35 15.22 1.25
C GLY A 200 3.78 16.48 0.50
N PHE A 201 3.79 16.38 -0.82
CA PHE A 201 4.22 17.47 -1.68
C PHE A 201 3.26 17.65 -2.84
N VAL A 202 3.01 18.91 -3.18
CA VAL A 202 2.21 19.34 -4.32
C VAL A 202 3.09 20.17 -5.24
N ASP A 203 3.26 19.71 -6.48
CA ASP A 203 3.94 20.47 -7.52
C ASP A 203 3.06 21.63 -8.01
N LEU A 204 3.65 22.81 -8.18
CA LEU A 204 2.94 23.97 -8.73
C LEU A 204 3.18 24.04 -10.24
N ILE A 205 2.13 23.85 -11.02
CA ILE A 205 2.18 23.89 -12.48
C ILE A 205 1.65 25.24 -12.96
N GLU A 206 2.56 26.02 -13.53
CA GLU A 206 2.24 27.31 -14.16
C GLU A 206 1.27 27.16 -15.36
N PRO A 207 0.45 28.19 -15.67
CA PRO A 207 -0.46 28.16 -16.82
C PRO A 207 0.22 27.93 -18.18
N SER A 208 1.51 28.22 -18.29
CA SER A 208 2.29 28.11 -19.52
C SER A 208 3.67 27.50 -19.25
N GLY A 209 4.08 26.56 -20.08
CA GLY A 209 5.36 25.88 -19.95
C GLY A 209 5.44 24.61 -20.80
N ILE A 210 6.46 23.81 -20.55
CA ILE A 210 6.64 22.49 -21.18
C ILE A 210 6.62 21.45 -20.06
N SER A 211 5.67 20.52 -20.12
CA SER A 211 5.63 19.34 -19.25
C SER A 211 6.15 18.14 -20.03
N VAL A 212 7.09 17.40 -19.43
CA VAL A 212 7.56 16.12 -19.96
C VAL A 212 6.97 15.03 -19.08
N ILE A 213 6.17 14.14 -19.68
CA ILE A 213 5.57 13.00 -19.00
C ILE A 213 6.40 11.78 -19.37
N SER A 214 6.92 11.10 -18.36
CA SER A 214 7.66 9.85 -18.49
C SER A 214 6.90 8.75 -17.76
N ASP A 215 6.91 7.55 -18.34
CA ASP A 215 6.57 6.35 -17.58
C ASP A 215 7.69 6.06 -16.57
N ILE A 216 7.38 5.25 -15.55
CA ILE A 216 8.36 4.78 -14.56
C ILE A 216 8.86 3.39 -14.99
N ASP A 217 7.93 2.50 -15.32
CA ASP A 217 8.24 1.11 -15.65
C ASP A 217 8.93 1.04 -17.02
N ASP A 218 10.06 0.34 -17.05
CA ASP A 218 10.94 0.17 -18.23
C ASP A 218 11.48 1.49 -18.84
N THR A 219 11.22 2.64 -18.22
CA THR A 219 11.84 3.94 -18.55
C THR A 219 12.88 4.35 -17.51
N ILE A 220 12.57 4.17 -16.22
CA ILE A 220 13.49 4.48 -15.10
C ILE A 220 13.91 3.19 -14.40
N LYS A 221 13.01 2.21 -14.28
CA LYS A 221 13.30 0.91 -13.65
C LYS A 221 13.19 -0.21 -14.68
N VAL A 222 14.23 -1.03 -14.79
CA VAL A 222 14.17 -2.28 -15.56
C VAL A 222 13.28 -3.27 -14.79
N THR A 223 12.01 -3.37 -15.20
CA THR A 223 11.05 -4.30 -14.62
C THR A 223 10.96 -5.58 -15.44
N ASP A 224 11.23 -5.50 -16.74
CA ASP A 224 11.05 -6.57 -17.73
C ASP A 224 9.64 -7.15 -17.66
N VAL A 225 8.62 -6.27 -17.66
CA VAL A 225 7.22 -6.67 -17.45
C VAL A 225 6.73 -7.71 -18.46
N LEU A 226 7.32 -7.71 -19.66
CA LEU A 226 7.03 -8.65 -20.75
C LEU A 226 7.65 -10.04 -20.54
N ASP A 227 8.64 -10.19 -19.67
CA ASP A 227 9.33 -11.47 -19.38
C ASP A 227 8.57 -12.34 -18.36
N GLY A 228 7.42 -11.86 -17.91
CA GLY A 228 6.48 -12.62 -17.09
C GLY A 228 6.71 -12.50 -15.59
N ARG A 229 5.90 -13.25 -14.83
CA ARG A 229 5.71 -13.03 -13.39
C ARG A 229 6.98 -13.20 -12.56
N ASP A 230 7.85 -14.14 -12.92
CA ASP A 230 9.10 -14.38 -12.20
C ASP A 230 10.09 -13.23 -12.39
N ALA A 231 10.20 -12.69 -13.61
CA ALA A 231 11.05 -11.52 -13.90
C ALA A 231 10.57 -10.30 -13.13
N ILE A 232 9.26 -10.03 -13.15
CA ILE A 232 8.63 -8.94 -12.38
C ILE A 232 8.93 -9.07 -10.89
N LEU A 233 8.74 -10.26 -10.29
CA LEU A 233 8.99 -10.47 -8.87
C LEU A 233 10.47 -10.26 -8.51
N GLN A 234 11.39 -10.79 -9.32
CA GLN A 234 12.83 -10.63 -9.14
C GLN A 234 13.27 -9.17 -9.24
N ASN A 235 12.85 -8.47 -10.29
CA ASN A 235 13.22 -7.07 -10.54
C ASN A 235 12.53 -6.10 -9.58
N THR A 236 11.34 -6.46 -9.07
CA THR A 236 10.58 -5.59 -8.16
C THR A 236 11.05 -5.72 -6.71
N PHE A 237 11.19 -6.94 -6.21
CA PHE A 237 11.36 -7.21 -4.78
C PHE A 237 12.76 -7.69 -4.39
N PHE A 238 13.52 -8.26 -5.33
CA PHE A 238 14.71 -9.03 -5.00
C PHE A 238 16.02 -8.46 -5.58
N ARG A 239 15.92 -7.47 -6.47
CA ARG A 239 17.07 -6.76 -7.01
C ARG A 239 17.02 -5.29 -6.59
N THR A 240 18.18 -4.73 -6.30
CA THR A 240 18.33 -3.28 -6.18
C THR A 240 18.01 -2.61 -7.51
N ALA A 241 17.39 -1.43 -7.47
CA ALA A 241 17.26 -0.60 -8.66
C ALA A 241 18.66 -0.33 -9.24
N ARG A 242 18.80 -0.45 -10.56
CA ARG A 242 20.03 -0.07 -11.26
C ARG A 242 19.91 1.43 -11.56
N GLU A 243 20.90 2.20 -11.14
CA GLU A 243 21.08 3.61 -11.53
C GLU A 243 21.52 3.71 -13.00
#